data_AF-D7SNT7-F1
#
_entry.id   AF-D7SNT7-F1
#
_cell.length_a   1.000
_cell.length_b   1.000
_cell.length_c   1.000
_cell.angle_alpha   90.00
_cell.angle_beta   90.00
_cell.angle_gamma   90.00
#
_symmetry.space_group_name_H-M   'P 1'
#
loop_
_entity.id
_entity.type
_entity.pdbx_description
1 polymer ?
#
loop_
_entity_poly.entity_id
_entity_poly.type
_entity_poly.pdbx_seq_one_letter_code
_entity_poly.pdbx_strand_id
1 'polypeptide(L)'
;MKNHSSFLNITVGESENFLKEISQPILLVESKGHALHAFVNQKLQGSASGNGSHSPFKFECPISLKAGKNEIVVLSMTVGLQNEIPFYEWVGARLTSVKIKGLNNGIMDLSTYPWIYKVFLFVLSINLHPRTLLLQSILIS
;
A
#
# COMPACT_ATOMS: atom_id res chain seq x y z
N MET A 1 -9.25 14.20 3.94
CA MET A 1 -8.88 12.77 3.81
C MET A 1 -7.39 12.69 3.47
N LYS A 2 -6.60 11.88 4.19
CA LYS A 2 -5.16 11.71 3.93
C LYS A 2 -4.91 10.36 3.26
N ASN A 3 -4.21 10.39 2.13
CA ASN A 3 -3.88 9.20 1.36
C ASN A 3 -2.35 8.99 1.39
N HIS A 4 -1.92 7.75 1.60
CA HIS A 4 -0.51 7.37 1.62
C HIS A 4 -0.30 6.29 0.56
N SER A 5 0.55 6.56 -0.43
CA SER A 5 0.97 5.57 -1.42
C SER A 5 2.38 5.10 -1.10
N SER A 6 2.58 3.79 -1.08
CA SER A 6 3.90 3.17 -0.92
C SER A 6 4.13 2.30 -2.14
N PHE A 7 5.30 2.42 -2.77
CA PHE A 7 5.65 1.55 -3.90
C PHE A 7 7.04 0.93 -3.74
N LEU A 8 7.16 -0.28 -4.25
CA LEU A 8 8.38 -1.08 -4.24
C LEU A 8 8.48 -1.86 -5.54
N ASN A 9 9.71 -2.01 -6.05
CA ASN A 9 9.99 -2.90 -7.16
C ASN A 9 10.59 -4.20 -6.65
N ILE A 10 10.07 -5.33 -7.11
CA ILE A 10 10.64 -6.66 -6.84
C ILE A 10 11.10 -7.29 -8.16
N THR A 11 12.10 -8.17 -8.07
CA THR A 11 12.55 -8.96 -9.21
C THR A 11 12.16 -10.42 -8.99
N VAL A 12 11.48 -10.98 -9.99
CA VAL A 12 10.97 -12.34 -10.00
C VAL A 12 11.84 -13.18 -10.94
N GLY A 13 12.32 -14.33 -10.48
CA GLY A 13 13.12 -15.24 -11.30
C GLY A 13 12.29 -15.92 -12.39
N GLU A 14 12.91 -16.26 -13.53
CA GLU A 14 12.25 -16.99 -14.62
C GLU A 14 11.90 -18.44 -14.25
N SER A 15 12.56 -18.98 -13.23
CA SER A 15 12.37 -20.34 -12.73
C SER A 15 11.18 -20.50 -11.77
N GLU A 16 10.42 -19.44 -11.51
CA GLU A 16 9.31 -19.45 -10.54
C GLU A 16 8.16 -20.36 -10.99
N ASN A 17 7.70 -21.24 -10.08
CA ASN A 17 6.71 -22.27 -10.42
C ASN A 17 5.32 -21.70 -10.73
N PHE A 18 4.98 -20.53 -10.15
CA PHE A 18 3.72 -19.86 -10.45
C PHE A 18 3.62 -19.35 -11.89
N LEU A 19 4.75 -19.12 -12.57
CA LEU A 19 4.77 -18.74 -13.99
C LEU A 19 4.34 -19.89 -14.90
N LYS A 20 4.38 -21.13 -14.40
CA LYS A 20 3.91 -22.35 -15.06
C LYS A 20 2.48 -22.75 -14.66
N GLU A 21 1.74 -21.83 -14.05
CA GLU A 21 0.36 -22.00 -13.54
C GLU A 21 0.18 -23.08 -12.45
N ILE A 22 1.25 -23.46 -11.76
CA ILE A 22 1.18 -24.48 -10.69
C ILE A 22 0.61 -23.89 -9.38
N SER A 23 0.74 -22.58 -9.18
CA SER A 23 0.22 -21.87 -8.01
C SER A 23 0.10 -20.37 -8.32
N GLN A 24 -0.72 -19.63 -7.56
CA GLN A 24 -0.80 -18.17 -7.69
C GLN A 24 -0.20 -17.50 -6.44
N PRO A 25 0.70 -16.53 -6.58
CA PRO A 25 1.27 -15.84 -5.44
C PRO A 25 0.21 -14.99 -4.74
N ILE A 26 0.28 -14.94 -3.41
CA ILE A 26 -0.66 -14.19 -2.57
C ILE A 26 0.09 -13.04 -1.89
N LEU A 27 -0.41 -11.82 -2.10
CA LEU A 27 0.02 -10.63 -1.38
C LEU A 27 -0.73 -10.55 -0.05
N LEU A 28 0.03 -10.46 1.03
CA LEU A 28 -0.45 -10.27 2.39
C LEU A 28 -0.03 -8.90 2.88
N VAL A 29 -1.01 -8.07 3.24
CA VAL A 29 -0.75 -6.74 3.81
C VAL A 29 -1.49 -6.61 5.12
N GLU A 30 -0.76 -6.21 6.16
CA GLU A 30 -1.35 -5.76 7.41
C GLU A 30 -1.25 -4.24 7.46
N SER A 31 -2.39 -3.58 7.66
CA SER A 31 -2.49 -2.13 7.73
C SER A 31 -3.28 -1.71 8.96
N LYS A 32 -2.87 -0.58 9.56
CA LYS A 32 -3.66 0.12 10.58
C LYS A 32 -4.63 1.14 9.99
N GLY A 33 -4.63 1.32 8.67
CA GLY A 33 -5.50 2.27 7.96
C GLY A 33 -6.95 1.81 7.85
N HIS A 34 -7.79 2.63 7.22
CA HIS A 34 -9.21 2.33 7.05
C HIS A 34 -9.50 1.64 5.71
N ALA A 35 -8.67 1.87 4.70
CA ALA A 35 -8.76 1.16 3.43
C ALA A 35 -7.39 0.99 2.76
N LEU A 36 -7.34 0.06 1.80
CA LEU A 36 -6.18 -0.28 1.01
C LEU A 36 -6.59 -0.68 -0.40
N HIS A 37 -5.80 -0.26 -1.38
CA HIS A 37 -5.79 -0.76 -2.75
C HIS A 37 -4.39 -1.28 -3.08
N ALA A 38 -4.31 -2.46 -3.69
CA ALA A 38 -3.06 -3.06 -4.14
C ALA A 38 -3.03 -3.12 -5.67
N PHE A 39 -1.96 -2.58 -6.25
CA PHE A 39 -1.69 -2.61 -7.68
C PHE A 39 -0.39 -3.38 -7.93
N VAL A 40 -0.38 -4.16 -9.00
CA VAL A 40 0.82 -4.85 -9.49
C VAL A 40 0.95 -4.52 -10.97
N ASN A 41 2.12 -4.03 -11.38
CA ASN A 41 2.39 -3.57 -12.74
C ASN A 41 1.29 -2.62 -13.26
N GLN A 42 0.92 -1.62 -12.43
CA GLN A 42 -0.12 -0.62 -12.70
C GLN A 42 -1.56 -1.16 -12.80
N LYS A 43 -1.78 -2.46 -12.57
CA LYS A 43 -3.11 -3.07 -12.60
C LYS A 43 -3.62 -3.35 -11.19
N LEU A 44 -4.83 -2.91 -10.87
CA LEU A 44 -5.50 -3.20 -9.61
C LEU A 44 -5.65 -4.72 -9.45
N GLN A 45 -5.15 -5.25 -8.34
CA GLN A 45 -5.30 -6.67 -7.98
C GLN A 45 -6.42 -6.85 -6.95
N GLY A 46 -6.54 -5.92 -6.00
CA GLY A 46 -7.58 -6.00 -4.97
C GLY A 46 -7.68 -4.77 -4.10
N SER A 47 -8.76 -4.71 -3.34
CA SER A 47 -9.09 -3.62 -2.41
C SER A 47 -9.66 -4.20 -1.13
N ALA A 48 -9.41 -3.53 0.00
CA ALA A 48 -10.03 -3.87 1.28
C ALA A 48 -10.24 -2.63 2.13
N SER A 49 -11.22 -2.70 3.03
CA SER A 49 -11.50 -1.69 4.03
C SER A 49 -11.71 -2.32 5.39
N GLY A 50 -11.21 -1.67 6.44
CA GLY A 50 -11.51 -2.03 7.82
C GLY A 50 -12.97 -1.73 8.17
N ASN A 51 -13.48 -2.36 9.22
CA ASN A 51 -14.74 -1.93 9.82
C ASN A 51 -14.43 -0.72 10.73
N GLY A 52 -15.27 0.30 10.74
CA GLY A 52 -15.01 1.57 11.45
C GLY A 52 -14.70 1.45 12.95
N SER A 53 -14.91 0.29 13.57
CA SER A 53 -14.63 0.00 14.99
C SER A 53 -13.27 -0.68 15.22
N HIS A 54 -12.68 -1.33 14.19
CA HIS A 54 -11.37 -1.98 14.23
C HIS A 54 -10.56 -1.60 12.98
N SER A 55 -9.68 -0.59 13.15
CA SER A 55 -8.82 -0.08 12.08
C SER A 55 -7.75 -1.09 11.59
N PRO A 56 -7.14 -1.96 12.44
CA PRO A 56 -6.21 -2.96 11.95
C PRO A 56 -6.93 -4.03 11.12
N PHE A 57 -6.55 -4.20 9.86
CA PHE A 57 -7.06 -5.27 9.02
C PHE A 57 -5.94 -6.00 8.26
N LYS A 58 -6.25 -7.25 7.91
CA LYS A 58 -5.40 -8.09 7.07
C LYS A 58 -6.03 -8.17 5.69
N PHE A 59 -5.22 -7.90 4.68
CA PHE A 59 -5.57 -8.00 3.27
C PHE A 59 -4.81 -9.18 2.68
N GLU A 60 -5.54 -10.14 2.12
CA GLU A 60 -4.98 -11.27 1.38
C GLU A 60 -5.54 -11.23 -0.03
N CYS A 61 -4.67 -11.14 -1.03
CA CYS A 61 -5.10 -11.01 -2.42
C CYS A 61 -4.18 -11.80 -3.34
N PRO A 62 -4.73 -12.69 -4.19
CA PRO A 62 -3.97 -13.31 -5.26
C PRO A 62 -3.46 -12.22 -6.23
N ILE A 63 -2.17 -12.23 -6.54
CA ILE A 63 -1.53 -11.26 -7.42
C ILE A 63 -0.96 -11.91 -8.67
N SER A 64 -0.90 -11.15 -9.76
CA SER A 64 -0.29 -11.59 -11.01
C SER A 64 1.11 -11.00 -11.16
N LEU A 65 2.14 -11.84 -11.03
CA LEU A 65 3.54 -11.47 -11.22
C LEU A 65 4.05 -12.01 -12.57
N LYS A 66 4.92 -11.26 -13.24
CA LYS A 66 5.64 -11.68 -14.45
C LYS A 66 7.10 -12.01 -14.14
N ALA A 67 7.78 -12.71 -15.02
CA ALA A 67 9.23 -12.84 -14.93
C ALA A 67 9.92 -11.47 -15.01
N GLY A 68 11.01 -11.29 -14.26
CA GLY A 68 11.76 -10.05 -14.18
C GLY A 68 11.16 -9.02 -13.23
N LYS A 69 11.27 -7.73 -13.58
CA LYS A 69 10.88 -6.63 -12.70
C LYS A 69 9.36 -6.50 -12.62
N ASN A 70 8.84 -6.49 -11.39
CA ASN A 70 7.45 -6.21 -11.06
C ASN A 70 7.36 -4.99 -10.14
N GLU A 71 6.46 -4.08 -10.46
CA GLU A 71 6.15 -2.94 -9.60
C GLU A 71 4.95 -3.29 -8.72
N ILE A 72 5.08 -3.09 -7.41
CA ILE A 72 3.99 -3.25 -6.45
C ILE A 72 3.71 -1.88 -5.83
N VAL A 73 2.47 -1.42 -5.94
CA VAL A 73 2.00 -0.17 -5.34
C VAL A 73 0.88 -0.49 -4.37
N VAL A 74 1.06 -0.09 -3.12
CA VAL A 74 0.05 -0.20 -2.07
C VAL A 74 -0.41 1.21 -1.70
N LEU A 75 -1.68 1.49 -1.98
CA LEU A 75 -2.33 2.74 -1.59
C LEU A 75 -3.12 2.48 -0.31
N SER A 76 -2.75 3.13 0.79
CA SER A 76 -3.52 3.10 2.03
C SER A 76 -4.23 4.43 2.29
N MET A 77 -5.44 4.34 2.81
CA MET A 77 -6.31 5.48 3.09
C MET A 77 -6.73 5.47 4.56
N THR A 78 -6.84 6.66 5.13
CA THR A 78 -7.46 6.85 6.45
C THR A 78 -8.66 7.77 6.33
N VAL A 79 -9.76 7.35 6.95
CA VAL A 79 -10.96 8.16 7.09
C VAL A 79 -10.96 8.67 8.53
N GLY A 80 -10.79 9.97 8.72
CA GLY A 80 -10.88 10.61 10.03
C GLY A 80 -11.79 11.83 9.95
N LEU A 81 -12.60 12.06 10.97
CA LEU A 81 -13.18 13.38 11.23
C LEU A 81 -12.03 14.33 11.61
N GLN A 82 -11.90 15.44 10.89
CA GLN A 82 -10.94 16.51 11.18
C GLN A 82 -11.39 17.29 12.42
N ASN A 83 -11.31 16.68 13.60
CA ASN A 83 -11.45 17.42 14.85
C ASN A 83 -10.09 17.44 15.55
N GLU A 84 -9.33 18.51 15.28
CA GLU A 84 -8.60 19.27 16.31
C GLU A 84 -7.51 18.54 17.15
N ILE A 85 -6.59 17.73 16.59
CA ILE A 85 -5.32 17.42 17.31
C ILE A 85 -4.12 17.28 16.35
N PRO A 86 -3.08 18.14 16.42
CA PRO A 86 -1.92 18.15 15.51
C PRO A 86 -0.96 16.95 15.66
N PHE A 87 -1.14 16.10 16.67
CA PHE A 87 -0.30 14.90 16.90
C PHE A 87 -0.84 13.61 16.28
N TYR A 88 -2.03 13.62 15.69
CA TYR A 88 -2.61 12.42 15.07
C TYR A 88 -1.98 12.08 13.69
N GLU A 89 -1.06 12.91 13.21
CA GLU A 89 -0.51 12.83 11.85
C GLU A 89 0.40 11.62 11.59
N TRP A 90 0.89 10.95 12.64
CA TRP A 90 1.93 9.91 12.50
C TRP A 90 1.44 8.47 12.68
N VAL A 91 0.27 8.24 13.27
CA VAL A 91 -0.08 6.93 13.85
C VAL A 91 -1.06 6.10 13.00
N GLY A 92 -1.90 6.71 12.17
CA GLY A 92 -3.14 6.06 11.71
C GLY A 92 -3.09 5.19 10.45
N ALA A 93 -2.11 5.33 9.55
CA ALA A 93 -2.19 4.75 8.19
C ALA A 93 -1.01 3.85 7.81
N ARG A 94 -0.19 3.43 8.78
CA ARG A 94 1.08 2.77 8.48
C ARG A 94 0.83 1.32 8.05
N LEU A 95 1.46 0.92 6.93
CA LEU A 95 1.64 -0.49 6.59
C LEU A 95 2.52 -1.11 7.67
N THR A 96 2.03 -2.15 8.35
CA THR A 96 2.77 -2.82 9.43
C THR A 96 3.54 -4.03 8.93
N SER A 97 3.02 -4.72 7.92
CA SER A 97 3.68 -5.87 7.30
C SER A 97 3.23 -5.99 5.85
N VAL A 98 4.17 -6.29 4.95
CA VAL A 98 3.89 -6.61 3.54
C VAL A 98 4.66 -7.88 3.17
N LYS A 99 3.97 -8.94 2.77
CA LYS A 99 4.57 -10.25 2.47
C LYS A 99 3.98 -10.84 1.19
N ILE A 100 4.77 -11.62 0.47
CA ILE A 100 4.31 -12.42 -0.67
C ILE A 100 4.52 -13.89 -0.37
N LYS A 101 3.46 -14.70 -0.47
CA LYS A 101 3.52 -16.16 -0.40
C LYS A 101 3.41 -16.77 -1.77
N GLY A 102 3.88 -18.01 -1.93
CA GLY A 102 3.75 -18.78 -3.17
C GLY A 102 4.88 -18.53 -4.18
N LEU A 103 5.98 -17.95 -3.71
CA LEU A 103 7.27 -17.95 -4.43
C LEU A 103 7.95 -19.30 -4.20
N ASN A 104 8.86 -19.71 -5.08
CA ASN A 104 9.68 -20.92 -4.90
C ASN A 104 10.46 -20.90 -3.59
N ASN A 105 10.91 -19.71 -3.16
CA ASN A 105 11.59 -19.49 -1.89
C ASN A 105 10.63 -19.42 -0.69
N GLY A 106 9.35 -19.77 -0.88
CA GLY A 106 8.31 -19.79 0.14
C GLY A 106 7.65 -18.42 0.35
N ILE A 107 8.11 -17.70 1.37
CA ILE A 107 7.54 -16.40 1.78
C ILE A 107 8.61 -15.32 1.68
N MET A 108 8.32 -14.30 0.89
CA MET A 108 9.16 -13.11 0.80
C MET A 108 8.57 -12.01 1.68
N ASP A 109 9.32 -11.61 2.71
CA ASP A 109 8.96 -10.47 3.55
C ASP A 109 9.49 -9.17 2.94
N LEU A 110 8.57 -8.28 2.57
CA LEU A 110 8.87 -6.97 1.99
C LEU A 110 8.83 -5.86 3.04
N SER A 111 8.56 -6.18 4.30
CA SER A 111 8.40 -5.19 5.38
C SER A 111 9.70 -4.45 5.71
N THR A 112 10.85 -5.07 5.43
CA THR A 112 12.20 -4.51 5.62
C THR A 112 12.78 -3.87 4.36
N TYR A 113 12.08 -3.94 3.23
CA TYR A 113 12.55 -3.35 1.97
C TYR A 113 12.40 -1.82 2.00
N PRO A 114 13.25 -1.08 1.28
CA PRO A 114 13.13 0.37 1.16
C PRO A 114 11.89 0.72 0.32
N TRP A 115 10.80 1.06 1.01
CA TRP A 115 9.58 1.54 0.38
C TRP A 115 9.68 3.03 0.07
N ILE A 116 9.26 3.41 -1.14
CA ILE A 116 9.14 4.83 -1.47
C ILE A 116 7.74 5.29 -1.09
N TYR A 117 7.68 6.22 -0.13
CA TYR A 117 6.44 6.78 0.39
C TYR A 117 6.09 8.11 -0.29
N LYS A 118 4.84 8.24 -0.73
CA LYS A 118 4.26 9.49 -1.23
C LYS A 118 2.96 9.77 -0.51
N VAL A 119 2.89 10.93 0.16
CA VAL A 119 1.69 11.39 0.87
C VAL A 119 0.94 12.38 -0.01
N PHE A 120 -0.38 12.24 -0.09
CA PHE A 120 -1.25 13.21 -0.76
C PHE A 120 -2.35 13.68 0.20
N LEU A 121 -2.51 15.00 0.30
CA LEU A 121 -3.56 15.63 1.10
C LEU A 121 -4.56 16.31 0.16
N PHE A 122 -5.80 15.82 0.14
CA PHE A 122 -6.91 16.54 -0.48
C PHE A 122 -7.58 17.42 0.58
N VAL A 123 -7.42 18.74 0.45
CA VAL A 123 -8.21 19.74 1.17
C VAL A 123 -9.39 20.12 0.28
N LEU A 124 -10.60 19.70 0.65
CA LEU A 124 -11.82 20.22 0.02
C LEU A 124 -11.98 21.67 0.51
N SER A 125 -11.60 22.63 -0.32
CA SER A 125 -11.90 24.04 -0.05
C SER A 125 -13.40 24.25 -0.20
N ILE A 126 -14.15 24.17 0.89
CA ILE A 126 -15.44 24.84 0.98
C ILE A 126 -15.17 26.35 1.01
N ASN A 127 -15.17 26.97 -0.17
CA ASN A 127 -15.16 28.42 -0.42
C ASN A 127 -14.41 29.27 0.61
N LEU A 128 -13.14 29.59 0.34
CA LEU A 128 -12.50 30.89 0.61
C LEU A 128 -11.05 30.88 0.07
N HIS A 129 -10.87 31.44 -1.13
CA HIS A 129 -9.62 31.88 -1.78
C HIS A 129 -8.57 30.84 -2.24
N PRO A 130 -8.11 30.88 -3.51
CA PRO A 130 -7.15 29.91 -4.03
C PRO A 130 -5.73 30.42 -3.79
N ARG A 131 -4.86 29.64 -3.12
CA ARG A 131 -3.43 29.57 -3.46
C ARG A 131 -2.67 28.54 -2.63
N THR A 132 -1.87 27.77 -3.38
CA THR A 132 -0.68 27.02 -2.97
C THR A 132 -0.91 25.56 -2.55
N LEU A 133 -0.70 24.68 -3.51
CA LEU A 133 -0.36 23.27 -3.29
C LEU A 133 1.10 23.20 -2.82
N LEU A 134 1.34 22.78 -1.58
CA LEU A 134 2.68 22.37 -1.13
C LEU A 134 2.82 20.87 -1.36
N LEU A 135 3.65 20.50 -2.36
CA LEU A 135 4.06 19.13 -2.61
C LEU A 135 5.25 18.82 -1.69
N GLN A 136 5.04 18.10 -0.59
CA GLN A 136 6.13 17.49 0.17
C GLN A 136 6.17 16.00 -0.12
N SER A 137 7.02 15.61 -1.07
CA SER A 137 7.50 14.24 -1.22
C SER A 137 8.62 14.01 -0.22
N ILE A 138 8.36 13.26 0.85
CA ILE A 138 9.39 12.80 1.76
C ILE A 138 9.92 11.47 1.20
N LEU A 139 11.08 11.52 0.54
CA LEU A 139 11.93 10.35 0.32
C LEU A 139 12.56 9.99 1.67
N ILE A 140 12.21 8.85 2.23
CA ILE A 140 12.99 8.25 3.32
C ILE A 140 13.80 7.13 2.68
N SER A 141 15.12 7.34 2.61
CA SER A 141 16.13 6.31 2.32
C SER A 141 16.34 5.42 3.53
#